data_AF-A0A6B1I9F9-F1
#
_entry.id   AF-A0A6B1I9F9-F1
#
_cell.length_a   1.000
_cell.length_b   1.000
_cell.length_c   1.000
_cell.angle_alpha   90.00
_cell.angle_beta   90.00
_cell.angle_gamma   90.00
#
_symmetry.space_group_name_H-M   'P 1'
#
loop_
_entity.id
_entity.type
_entity.pdbx_description
1 polymer ?
#
loop_
_entity_poly.entity_id
_entity_poly.type
_entity_poly.pdbx_seq_one_letter_code
_entity_poly.pdbx_strand_id
1 'polypeptide(L)' 'MPNYYEILGVSHDATSEEIKSRYRQLVKSLHPDISGEDSDTDMVKINEAYEVLSDKDRRHKYDLDIGARGEI' A
#
# COMPACT_ATOMS: atom_id res chain seq x y z
N MET A 1 -1.14 13.31 3.57
CA MET A 1 -1.38 12.70 2.23
C MET A 1 -1.56 11.21 2.49
N PRO A 2 -2.54 10.46 1.94
CA PRO A 2 -2.82 9.11 2.43
C PRO A 2 -1.56 8.24 2.36
N ASN A 3 -1.13 7.74 3.52
CA ASN A 3 0.14 7.05 3.63
C ASN A 3 0.02 5.67 2.93
N TYR A 4 1.04 5.21 2.21
CA TYR A 4 0.99 3.92 1.52
C TYR A 4 0.77 2.76 2.52
N TYR A 5 1.27 2.92 3.74
CA TYR A 5 1.02 2.00 4.85
C TYR A 5 -0.46 1.97 5.25
N GLU A 6 -1.13 3.13 5.30
CA GLU A 6 -2.57 3.22 5.60
C GLU A 6 -3.42 2.64 4.46
N ILE A 7 -3.03 2.87 3.20
CA ILE A 7 -3.71 2.30 2.03
C ILE A 7 -3.70 0.76 2.05
N LEU A 8 -2.57 0.16 2.45
CA LEU A 8 -2.46 -1.29 2.62
C LEU A 8 -2.99 -1.79 3.97
N GLY A 9 -3.36 -0.88 4.89
CA GLY A 9 -3.80 -1.22 6.24
C GLY A 9 -2.74 -1.95 7.06
N VAL A 10 -1.48 -1.55 6.89
CA VAL A 10 -0.31 -2.12 7.58
C VAL A 10 0.40 -1.06 8.42
N SER A 11 1.17 -1.50 9.41
CA SER A 11 1.99 -0.60 10.22
C SER A 11 3.22 -0.12 9.44
N HIS A 12 3.80 1.02 9.82
CA HIS A 12 5.08 1.49 9.25
C HIS A 12 6.23 0.51 9.52
N ASP A 13 6.14 -0.28 10.59
CA ASP A 13 7.09 -1.33 10.95
C ASP A 13 6.83 -2.66 10.20
N ALA A 14 5.80 -2.71 9.34
CA ALA A 14 5.45 -3.94 8.64
C ALA A 14 6.61 -4.46 7.77
N THR A 15 6.82 -5.77 7.84
CA THR A 15 7.83 -6.46 7.03
C THR A 15 7.36 -6.58 5.58
N SER A 16 8.29 -6.77 4.65
CA SER A 16 7.95 -7.00 3.23
C SER A 16 7.01 -8.20 3.04
N GLU A 17 7.10 -9.20 3.91
CA GLU A 17 6.21 -10.36 3.90
C GLU A 17 4.78 -9.99 4.28
N GLU A 18 4.63 -9.17 5.33
CA GLU A 18 3.33 -8.67 5.81
C GLU A 18 2.65 -7.79 4.75
N ILE A 19 3.41 -6.86 4.15
CA ILE A 19 2.99 -6.00 3.04
C ILE A 19 2.47 -6.84 1.87
N LYS A 20 3.24 -7.86 1.46
CA LYS A 20 2.86 -8.77 0.37
C LYS A 20 1.65 -9.65 0.72
N SER A 21 1.51 -10.05 1.98
CA SER A 21 0.36 -10.81 2.45
C SER A 21 -0.92 -9.97 2.35
N ARG A 22 -0.87 -8.74 2.88
CA ARG A 22 -1.99 -7.79 2.93
C ARG A 22 -2.41 -7.33 1.54
N TYR A 23 -1.46 -7.00 0.67
CA TYR A 23 -1.71 -6.72 -0.74
C TYR A 23 -2.53 -7.83 -1.41
N ARG A 24 -2.13 -9.10 -1.22
CA ARG A 24 -2.85 -10.25 -1.79
C ARG A 24 -4.26 -10.42 -1.22
N GLN A 25 -4.48 -10.08 0.05
CA GLN A 25 -5.82 -10.10 0.66
C GLN A 25 -6.69 -9.00 0.09
N LEU A 26 -6.16 -7.77 -0.03
CA LEU A 26 -6.88 -6.62 -0.57
C LEU A 26 -7.27 -6.82 -2.03
N VAL A 27 -6.36 -7.29 -2.88
CA VAL A 27 -6.66 -7.60 -4.30
C VAL A 27 -7.73 -8.67 -4.42
N LYS A 28 -7.74 -9.67 -3.53
CA LYS A 28 -8.82 -10.66 -3.49
C LYS A 28 -10.16 -10.05 -3.07
N SER A 29 -10.17 -9.16 -2.09
CA SER A 29 -11.40 -8.47 -1.63
C SER A 29 -11.95 -7.48 -2.66
N LEU A 30 -11.07 -6.80 -3.40
CA LEU A 30 -11.43 -5.83 -4.44
C LEU A 30 -11.61 -6.45 -5.82
N HIS A 31 -11.52 -7.77 -5.93
CA HIS A 31 -11.72 -8.46 -7.20
C HIS A 31 -13.11 -8.10 -7.75
N PRO A 32 -13.25 -7.81 -9.07
CA PRO A 32 -14.51 -7.33 -9.66
C PRO A 32 -15.68 -8.31 -9.49
N ASP A 33 -15.36 -9.60 -9.30
CA ASP A 33 -16.33 -10.66 -8.98
C ASP A 33 -16.99 -10.50 -7.59
N ILE A 34 -16.36 -9.73 -6.68
CA ILE A 34 -16.80 -9.53 -5.28
C ILE A 34 -17.28 -8.10 -5.04
N SER A 35 -16.54 -7.09 -5.52
CA SER A 35 -16.80 -5.68 -5.17
C SER A 35 -17.40 -4.83 -6.30
N GLY A 36 -17.63 -5.40 -7.49
CA GLY A 36 -18.23 -4.68 -8.62
C GLY A 36 -17.32 -3.58 -9.22
N GLU A 37 -17.85 -2.86 -10.23
CA GLU A 37 -17.12 -1.93 -11.10
C GLU A 37 -16.48 -0.72 -10.38
N ASP A 38 -16.84 -0.45 -9.12
CA ASP A 38 -16.38 0.72 -8.34
C ASP A 38 -15.00 0.54 -7.69
N SER A 39 -14.43 -0.67 -7.71
CA SER A 39 -13.19 -1.00 -7.00
C SER A 39 -11.89 -0.60 -7.71
N ASP A 40 -11.99 -0.05 -8.92
CA ASP A 40 -10.83 0.27 -9.76
C ASP A 40 -9.91 1.31 -9.09
N THR A 41 -10.52 2.34 -8.48
CA THR A 41 -9.77 3.43 -7.83
C THR A 41 -8.96 2.95 -6.63
N ASP A 42 -9.52 2.06 -5.80
CA ASP A 42 -8.80 1.54 -4.64
C ASP A 42 -7.76 0.50 -5.05
N MET A 43 -8.03 -0.28 -6.09
CA MET A 43 -7.06 -1.24 -6.63
C MET A 43 -5.81 -0.53 -7.19
N VAL A 44 -5.98 0.61 -7.86
CA VAL A 44 -4.86 1.46 -8.32
C VAL A 44 -4.01 1.92 -7.13
N LYS A 45 -4.62 2.46 -6.06
CA LYS A 45 -3.89 2.93 -4.87
C LYS A 45 -3.12 1.79 -4.19
N ILE A 46 -3.73 0.61 -4.08
CA ILE A 46 -3.12 -0.56 -3.45
C ILE A 46 -1.93 -1.08 -4.26
N ASN A 47 -2.05 -1.09 -5.60
CA ASN A 47 -0.94 -1.44 -6.49
C ASN A 47 0.23 -0.46 -6.32
N GLU A 48 -0.06 0.84 -6.33
CA GLU A 48 0.96 1.88 -6.21
C GLU A 48 1.68 1.82 -4.85
N ALA A 49 0.90 1.66 -3.76
CA ALA A 49 1.43 1.46 -2.43
C ALA A 49 2.32 0.21 -2.34
N TYR A 50 1.88 -0.91 -2.92
CA TYR A 50 2.66 -2.14 -2.94
C TYR A 50 3.94 -1.99 -3.75
N GLU A 51 3.91 -1.34 -4.91
CA GLU A 51 5.08 -1.11 -5.75
C GLU A 51 6.19 -0.33 -5.03
N VAL A 52 5.82 0.65 -4.22
CA VAL A 52 6.76 1.46 -3.43
C VAL A 52 7.23 0.70 -2.19
N LEU A 53 6.31 0.09 -1.43
CA LEU A 53 6.64 -0.54 -0.14
C LEU A 53 7.26 -1.94 -0.27
N SER A 54 7.04 -2.63 -1.40
CA SER A 54 7.64 -3.92 -1.72
C SER A 54 9.15 -3.83 -1.96
N ASP A 55 9.60 -2.71 -2.54
CA ASP A 55 11.00 -2.49 -2.86
C ASP A 55 11.68 -1.70 -1.75
N LYS A 56 12.83 -2.20 -1.26
CA LYS A 56 13.53 -1.58 -0.13
C LYS A 56 14.09 -0.19 -0.46
N ASP A 57 14.54 0.04 -1.69
CA ASP A 57 15.10 1.34 -2.11
C ASP A 57 13.97 2.37 -2.29
N ARG A 58 12.88 1.97 -2.96
CA ARG A 58 11.68 2.83 -3.12
C ARG A 58 11.04 3.15 -1.77
N ARG A 59 10.89 2.15 -0.90
CA ARG A 59 10.38 2.32 0.46
C ARG A 59 11.25 3.31 1.24
N HIS A 60 12.57 3.13 1.21
CA HIS A 60 13.48 4.05 1.89
C HIS A 60 13.33 5.51 1.40
N LYS A 61 13.25 5.73 0.08
CA LYS A 61 12.99 7.06 -0.49
C LYS A 61 11.63 7.61 -0.05
N TYR A 62 10.61 6.77 0.01
CA TYR A 62 9.28 7.16 0.48
C TYR A 62 9.30 7.55 1.96
N ASP A 63 9.89 6.72 2.82
CA ASP A 63 10.07 7.00 4.25
C ASP A 63 10.85 8.31 4.48
N LEU A 64 11.85 8.60 3.65
CA LEU A 64 12.57 9.88 3.68
C LEU A 64 11.69 11.07 3.25
N ASP A 65 10.88 10.94 2.19
CA ASP A 65 9.99 12.01 1.72
C ASP A 65 8.88 12.31 2.74
N ILE A 66 8.24 11.28 3.32
CA ILE A 66 7.20 11.48 4.34
C ILE A 66 7.77 12.01 5.66
N GLY A 67 8.97 11.55 6.05
CA GLY A 67 9.67 12.06 7.22
C GLY A 67 10.09 13.52 7.07
N ALA A 68 10.49 13.94 5.87
CA ALA A 68 10.81 15.33 5.55
C ALA A 68 9.57 16.24 5.50
N ARG A 69 8.40 15.67 5.21
CA ARG A 69 7.11 16.40 5.17
C ARG A 69 6.44 16.56 6.53
N GLY A 70 6.97 15.95 7.59
CA GLY A 70 6.49 16.14 8.96
C GLY A 70 5.18 15.43 9.30
N GLU A 71 4.84 14.35 8.59
CA GLU A 71 3.70 13.45 8.91
C GLU A 71 4.16 12.24 9.77
N ILE A 72 5.02 12.48 10.77
CA ILE A 72 5.43 11.47 11.78
C ILE A 72 4.65 11.58 13.09
#